data_AF-A0AAC9B4Z6-F1
#
_entry.id   AF-A0AAC9B4Z6-F1
#
_cell.length_a   1.000
_cell.length_b   1.000
_cell.length_c   1.000
_cell.angle_alpha   90.00
_cell.angle_beta   90.00
_cell.angle_gamma   90.00
#
_symmetry.space_group_name_H-M   'P 1'
#
loop_
_entity.id
_entity.type
_entity.pdbx_description
1 polymer ?
#
loop_
_entity_poly.entity_id
_entity_poly.type
_entity_poly.pdbx_seq_one_letter_code
_entity_poly.pdbx_strand_id
1 'polypeptide(L)'
;MKVARWNVRALFGRNSNEVRRRYGLKALLLLGTLWVALTVSADEEQLPAEYRPFVQQLVDAAEARDHQALANQMKYPFKQEHPIPAIKTPAEMLTRFDEVFDDAILKSIATSRVGQDWQTMGWRGIMLGSGEVWMDFDGKVIGINHQTAQAAKFKAELIARQKSGLHPSVREYKSPELMWQTEKFTIRIDELDDGHYRYASWAKGKTLADKPDLVLKNGTVRVEGTGGNHTYLFTSGPYRYECVVTVLGERGVPPGELVVYKDDVEIVHQPVIKVL
;
A
#
# COMPACT_ATOMS: atom_id res chain seq x y z
N MET A 1 27.89 -24.04 -11.34
CA MET A 1 28.34 -22.69 -10.95
C MET A 1 27.75 -22.35 -9.60
N LYS A 2 28.63 -22.09 -8.62
CA LYS A 2 28.29 -21.92 -7.19
C LYS A 2 27.91 -20.47 -6.90
N VAL A 3 26.80 -20.28 -6.20
CA VAL A 3 26.33 -19.01 -5.64
C VAL A 3 27.15 -18.73 -4.37
N ALA A 4 27.81 -17.58 -4.32
CA ALA A 4 28.61 -17.15 -3.19
C ALA A 4 27.73 -16.44 -2.14
N ARG A 5 27.64 -17.06 -0.95
CA ARG A 5 27.15 -16.41 0.29
C ARG A 5 28.27 -15.54 0.85
N TRP A 6 27.99 -14.28 1.12
CA TRP A 6 28.87 -13.41 1.90
C TRP A 6 28.42 -13.41 3.36
N ASN A 7 29.33 -13.86 4.22
CA ASN A 7 29.21 -13.86 5.67
C ASN A 7 30.46 -13.11 6.16
N VAL A 8 30.29 -11.96 6.81
CA VAL A 8 31.41 -11.16 7.30
C VAL A 8 31.33 -11.11 8.83
N ARG A 9 32.19 -11.91 9.46
CA ARG A 9 32.62 -11.72 10.86
C ARG A 9 34.12 -11.91 10.93
N ALA A 10 34.82 -10.83 11.27
CA ALA A 10 36.19 -10.74 11.75
C ALA A 10 36.42 -9.25 12.08
N LEU A 11 37.13 -8.80 13.11
CA LEU A 11 38.04 -9.40 14.10
C LEU A 11 38.34 -8.29 15.14
N PHE A 12 39.31 -8.55 16.03
CA PHE A 12 39.83 -7.75 17.16
C PHE A 12 39.11 -8.05 18.49
N GLY A 13 39.66 -8.75 19.49
CA GLY A 13 41.02 -9.25 19.72
C GLY A 13 41.51 -8.82 21.10
N ARG A 14 41.72 -9.74 22.04
CA ARG A 14 42.89 -9.79 22.95
C ARG A 14 42.81 -10.95 23.94
N ASN A 15 43.92 -11.68 24.02
CA ASN A 15 44.33 -12.59 25.09
C ASN A 15 44.40 -11.89 26.46
N SER A 16 44.06 -12.61 27.53
CA SER A 16 45.00 -12.81 28.64
C SER A 16 44.60 -13.99 29.55
N ASN A 17 45.51 -14.97 29.57
CA ASN A 17 45.89 -15.99 30.53
C ASN A 17 45.03 -16.36 31.76
N GLU A 18 44.97 -17.67 31.95
CA GLU A 18 44.60 -18.43 33.14
C GLU A 18 45.33 -18.02 34.44
N VAL A 19 44.65 -18.16 35.59
CA VAL A 19 45.20 -18.78 36.80
C VAL A 19 44.09 -19.56 37.53
N ARG A 20 44.36 -20.85 37.81
CA ARG A 20 43.58 -21.78 38.66
C ARG A 20 44.05 -21.75 40.13
N ARG A 21 43.12 -21.82 41.09
CA ARG A 21 43.21 -22.54 42.40
C ARG A 21 41.84 -22.44 43.12
N ARG A 22 40.99 -23.47 43.21
CA ARG A 22 40.93 -24.70 44.06
C ARG A 22 40.46 -24.50 45.53
N TYR A 23 39.43 -25.30 45.89
CA TYR A 23 38.81 -25.65 47.20
C TYR A 23 37.84 -24.60 47.79
N GLY A 24 36.62 -24.91 48.25
CA GLY A 24 35.88 -26.17 48.45
C GLY A 24 34.56 -25.90 49.22
N LEU A 25 33.72 -26.94 49.31
CA LEU A 25 32.54 -27.12 50.19
C LEU A 25 31.20 -26.40 49.90
N LYS A 26 30.24 -27.25 49.47
CA LYS A 26 28.89 -27.46 50.01
C LYS A 26 27.96 -26.25 50.19
N ALA A 27 26.98 -26.15 49.29
CA ALA A 27 25.56 -26.01 49.66
C ALA A 27 24.67 -26.40 48.48
N LEU A 28 23.96 -27.52 48.60
CA LEU A 28 22.76 -27.78 47.82
C LEU A 28 21.66 -26.86 48.35
N LEU A 29 21.06 -26.05 47.49
CA LEU A 29 19.68 -25.57 47.65
C LEU A 29 18.99 -25.71 46.30
N LEU A 30 18.14 -26.74 46.22
CA LEU A 30 17.17 -26.97 45.18
C LEU A 30 16.13 -25.84 45.22
N LEU A 31 16.14 -24.99 44.20
CA LEU A 31 15.01 -24.09 43.88
C LEU A 31 14.64 -24.37 42.43
N GLY A 32 13.82 -25.41 42.24
CA GLY A 32 13.14 -25.66 41.00
C GLY A 32 12.05 -24.61 40.82
N THR A 33 12.37 -23.49 40.18
CA THR A 33 11.37 -22.59 39.64
C THR A 33 10.86 -23.18 38.34
N LEU A 34 9.67 -23.79 38.42
CA LEU A 34 8.87 -24.21 37.29
C LEU A 34 8.51 -22.96 36.46
N TRP A 35 9.26 -22.70 35.39
CA TRP A 35 8.82 -21.77 34.33
C TRP A 35 7.69 -22.46 33.57
N VAL A 36 6.46 -22.29 34.04
CA VAL A 36 5.31 -22.47 33.15
C VAL A 36 5.37 -21.30 32.18
N ALA A 37 5.92 -21.55 31.00
CA ALA A 37 5.67 -20.69 29.87
C ALA A 37 4.15 -20.73 29.64
N LEU A 38 3.45 -19.70 30.13
CA LEU A 38 2.17 -19.34 29.55
C LEU A 38 2.50 -18.95 28.11
N THR A 39 2.38 -19.91 27.20
CA THR A 39 2.18 -19.59 25.80
C THR A 39 0.85 -18.85 25.77
N VAL A 40 0.90 -17.52 25.82
CA VAL A 40 -0.14 -16.71 25.21
C VAL A 40 0.01 -17.00 23.72
N SER A 41 -0.53 -18.13 23.27
CA SER A 41 -1.05 -18.22 21.93
C SER A 41 -2.15 -17.18 21.90
N ALA A 42 -1.86 -16.02 21.28
CA ALA A 42 -2.93 -15.30 20.64
C ALA A 42 -3.47 -16.27 19.61
N ASP A 43 -4.50 -17.04 19.98
CA ASP A 43 -5.26 -17.79 19.00
C ASP A 43 -5.71 -16.74 17.98
N GLU A 44 -5.23 -16.85 16.74
CA GLU A 44 -5.81 -16.09 15.64
C GLU A 44 -7.30 -16.36 15.71
N GLU A 45 -8.08 -15.31 15.98
CA GLU A 45 -9.50 -15.45 16.21
C GLU A 45 -10.09 -16.03 14.92
N GLN A 46 -10.50 -17.30 15.00
CA GLN A 46 -11.10 -17.99 13.86
C GLN A 46 -12.22 -17.13 13.31
N LEU A 47 -12.32 -17.04 11.99
CA LEU A 47 -13.35 -16.24 11.33
C LEU A 47 -14.72 -16.49 11.99
N PRO A 48 -15.38 -15.45 12.54
CA PRO A 48 -16.69 -15.58 13.17
C PRO A 48 -17.70 -16.24 12.23
N ALA A 49 -18.59 -17.06 12.81
CA ALA A 49 -19.48 -17.92 12.04
C ALA A 49 -20.39 -17.13 11.09
N GLU A 50 -20.78 -15.91 11.45
CA GLU A 50 -21.61 -15.05 10.61
C GLU A 50 -20.95 -14.65 9.28
N TYR A 51 -19.62 -14.60 9.20
CA TYR A 51 -18.90 -14.16 8.00
C TYR A 51 -18.46 -15.30 7.09
N ARG A 52 -18.45 -16.54 7.61
CA ARG A 52 -18.03 -17.74 6.85
C ARG A 52 -18.84 -17.94 5.56
N PRO A 53 -20.17 -17.71 5.51
CA PRO A 53 -20.92 -17.85 4.26
C PRO A 53 -20.45 -16.91 3.14
N PHE A 54 -20.07 -15.67 3.47
CA PHE A 54 -19.57 -14.72 2.46
C PHE A 54 -18.24 -15.17 1.88
N VAL A 55 -17.33 -15.63 2.74
CA VAL A 55 -16.04 -16.17 2.31
C VAL A 55 -16.24 -17.44 1.50
N GLN A 56 -17.11 -18.35 1.94
CA GLN A 56 -17.42 -19.58 1.20
C GLN A 56 -17.95 -19.27 -0.21
N GLN A 57 -18.86 -18.29 -0.35
CA GLN A 57 -19.35 -17.85 -1.64
C GLN A 57 -18.22 -17.42 -2.59
N LEU A 58 -17.21 -16.72 -2.06
CA LEU A 58 -16.07 -16.27 -2.86
C LEU A 58 -15.17 -17.45 -3.26
N VAL A 59 -14.93 -18.39 -2.34
CA VAL A 59 -14.18 -19.64 -2.59
C VAL A 59 -14.86 -20.46 -3.67
N ASP A 60 -16.16 -20.73 -3.53
CA ASP A 60 -16.94 -21.50 -4.50
C ASP A 60 -16.92 -20.85 -5.89
N ALA A 61 -17.05 -19.52 -5.95
CA ALA A 61 -16.99 -18.77 -7.20
C ALA A 61 -15.61 -18.86 -7.86
N ALA A 62 -14.52 -18.82 -7.07
CA ALA A 62 -13.16 -18.98 -7.58
C ALA A 62 -12.88 -20.42 -8.06
N GLU A 63 -13.35 -21.43 -7.31
CA GLU A 63 -13.26 -22.85 -7.69
C GLU A 63 -13.97 -23.13 -9.02
N ALA A 64 -15.18 -22.61 -9.17
CA ALA A 64 -15.98 -22.75 -10.38
C ALA A 64 -15.50 -21.85 -11.54
N ARG A 65 -14.55 -20.94 -11.28
CA ARG A 65 -14.16 -19.84 -12.18
C ARG A 65 -15.39 -19.05 -12.67
N ASP A 66 -16.36 -18.83 -11.79
CA ASP A 66 -17.58 -18.10 -12.10
C ASP A 66 -17.30 -16.59 -12.06
N HIS A 67 -16.93 -16.03 -13.21
CA HIS A 67 -16.64 -14.60 -13.35
C HIS A 67 -17.83 -13.73 -12.96
N GLN A 68 -19.07 -14.20 -13.17
CA GLN A 68 -20.27 -13.44 -12.83
C GLN A 68 -20.45 -13.38 -11.31
N ALA A 69 -20.31 -14.50 -10.61
CA ALA A 69 -20.38 -14.55 -9.15
C ALA A 69 -19.26 -13.72 -8.52
N LEU A 70 -18.03 -13.84 -9.02
CA LEU A 70 -16.89 -13.03 -8.58
C LEU A 70 -17.16 -11.53 -8.77
N ALA A 71 -17.57 -11.11 -9.97
CA ALA A 71 -17.89 -9.70 -10.24
C ALA A 71 -19.01 -9.17 -9.34
N ASN A 72 -20.06 -9.96 -9.08
CA ASN A 72 -21.16 -9.57 -8.20
C ASN A 72 -20.73 -9.40 -6.73
N GLN A 73 -19.68 -10.07 -6.31
CA GLN A 73 -19.15 -10.00 -4.95
C GLN A 73 -18.17 -8.84 -4.74
N MET A 74 -17.77 -8.12 -5.79
CA MET A 74 -16.86 -6.98 -5.65
C MET A 74 -17.56 -5.73 -5.09
N LYS A 75 -16.80 -4.89 -4.36
CA LYS A 75 -17.22 -3.53 -4.02
C LYS A 75 -16.88 -2.58 -5.18
N TYR A 76 -17.88 -1.84 -5.64
CA TYR A 76 -17.68 -0.83 -6.69
C TYR A 76 -17.80 0.60 -6.14
N PRO A 77 -17.02 1.56 -6.69
CA PRO A 77 -15.95 1.35 -7.67
C PRO A 77 -14.74 0.61 -7.07
N PHE A 78 -14.22 -0.40 -7.78
CA PHE A 78 -13.07 -1.19 -7.37
C PHE A 78 -11.79 -0.46 -7.78
N LYS A 79 -11.06 0.04 -6.78
CA LYS A 79 -9.81 0.79 -6.98
C LYS A 79 -8.69 -0.17 -7.36
N GLN A 80 -7.90 0.24 -8.35
CA GLN A 80 -6.66 -0.45 -8.75
C GLN A 80 -5.47 0.44 -8.47
N GLU A 81 -4.27 -0.11 -8.62
CA GLU A 81 -3.03 0.64 -8.46
C GLU A 81 -2.96 1.82 -9.46
N HIS A 82 -2.62 3.02 -8.98
CA HIS A 82 -2.47 4.19 -9.84
C HIS A 82 -1.38 3.94 -10.92
N PRO A 83 -1.59 4.32 -12.19
CA PRO A 83 -2.69 5.11 -12.74
C PRO A 83 -3.82 4.31 -13.39
N ILE A 84 -3.99 3.01 -13.08
CA ILE A 84 -5.06 2.21 -13.65
C ILE A 84 -6.43 2.75 -13.18
N PRO A 85 -7.38 3.08 -14.09
CA PRO A 85 -8.69 3.57 -13.70
C PRO A 85 -9.48 2.53 -12.90
N ALA A 86 -10.19 3.00 -11.87
CA ALA A 86 -11.09 2.15 -11.09
C ALA A 86 -12.17 1.52 -11.97
N ILE A 87 -12.54 0.28 -11.67
CA ILE A 87 -13.64 -0.43 -12.32
C ILE A 87 -14.93 -0.01 -11.63
N LYS A 88 -15.93 0.47 -12.36
CA LYS A 88 -17.12 1.12 -11.77
C LYS A 88 -18.33 0.22 -11.62
N THR A 89 -18.38 -0.89 -12.38
CA THR A 89 -19.58 -1.75 -12.44
C THR A 89 -19.20 -3.22 -12.61
N PRO A 90 -20.11 -4.16 -12.29
CA PRO A 90 -19.93 -5.57 -12.60
C PRO A 90 -19.67 -5.85 -14.09
N ALA A 91 -20.41 -5.18 -14.99
CA ALA A 91 -20.22 -5.36 -16.43
C ALA A 91 -18.81 -4.92 -16.90
N GLU A 92 -18.29 -3.84 -16.32
CA GLU A 92 -16.92 -3.41 -16.57
C GLU A 92 -15.90 -4.40 -16.00
N MET A 93 -16.15 -4.98 -14.82
CA MET A 93 -15.27 -6.01 -14.24
C MET A 93 -15.18 -7.24 -15.13
N LEU A 94 -16.29 -7.70 -15.71
CA LEU A 94 -16.26 -8.84 -16.64
C LEU A 94 -15.41 -8.54 -17.88
N THR A 95 -15.43 -7.29 -18.36
CA THR A 95 -14.62 -6.86 -19.51
C THR A 95 -13.14 -6.74 -19.15
N ARG A 96 -12.84 -6.34 -17.90
CA ARG A 96 -11.50 -6.07 -17.38
C ARG A 96 -11.04 -7.15 -16.40
N PHE A 97 -11.60 -8.36 -16.50
CA PHE A 97 -11.48 -9.39 -15.48
C PHE A 97 -10.02 -9.77 -15.23
N ASP A 98 -9.26 -9.93 -16.32
CA ASP A 98 -7.84 -10.31 -16.29
C ASP A 98 -6.93 -9.24 -15.67
N GLU A 99 -7.40 -7.99 -15.54
CA GLU A 99 -6.67 -6.96 -14.77
C GLU A 99 -6.69 -7.26 -13.26
N VAL A 100 -7.70 -7.98 -12.77
CA VAL A 100 -7.90 -8.23 -11.34
C VAL A 100 -7.66 -9.68 -10.96
N PHE A 101 -8.06 -10.61 -11.83
CA PHE A 101 -7.98 -12.04 -11.59
C PHE A 101 -7.15 -12.73 -12.65
N ASP A 102 -6.19 -13.53 -12.21
CA ASP A 102 -5.52 -14.53 -13.02
C ASP A 102 -5.58 -15.89 -12.33
N ASP A 103 -5.03 -16.93 -12.97
CA ASP A 103 -5.01 -18.28 -12.42
C ASP A 103 -4.37 -18.36 -11.03
N ALA A 104 -3.39 -17.49 -10.71
CA ALA A 104 -2.68 -17.53 -9.44
C ALA A 104 -3.57 -17.09 -8.29
N ILE A 105 -4.20 -15.91 -8.41
CA ILE A 105 -5.09 -15.40 -7.36
C ILE A 105 -6.39 -16.21 -7.26
N LEU A 106 -6.95 -16.67 -8.38
CA LEU A 106 -8.12 -17.55 -8.36
C LEU A 106 -7.81 -18.85 -7.62
N LYS A 107 -6.64 -19.45 -7.86
CA LYS A 107 -6.21 -20.64 -7.15
C LYS A 107 -5.96 -20.37 -5.66
N SER A 108 -5.37 -19.23 -5.30
CA SER A 108 -5.15 -18.86 -3.90
C SER A 108 -6.49 -18.80 -3.14
N ILE A 109 -7.48 -18.11 -3.71
CA ILE A 109 -8.83 -18.02 -3.14
C ILE A 109 -9.49 -19.41 -3.08
N ALA A 110 -9.50 -20.14 -4.19
CA ALA A 110 -10.16 -21.44 -4.32
C ALA A 110 -9.60 -22.50 -3.35
N THR A 111 -8.32 -22.43 -2.99
CA THR A 111 -7.68 -23.41 -2.11
C THR A 111 -7.64 -22.97 -0.64
N SER A 112 -8.18 -21.79 -0.32
CA SER A 112 -8.20 -21.25 1.03
C SER A 112 -9.26 -21.92 1.93
N ARG A 113 -8.94 -22.06 3.21
CA ARG A 113 -9.81 -22.66 4.23
C ARG A 113 -10.53 -21.55 4.97
N VAL A 114 -11.84 -21.44 4.76
CA VAL A 114 -12.72 -20.39 5.31
C VAL A 114 -12.53 -20.10 6.81
N GLY A 115 -12.33 -21.13 7.63
CA GLY A 115 -12.19 -20.97 9.08
C GLY A 115 -10.76 -20.85 9.61
N GLN A 116 -9.75 -20.85 8.73
CA GLN A 116 -8.34 -20.88 9.14
C GLN A 116 -7.49 -19.83 8.40
N ASP A 117 -7.68 -19.69 7.09
CA ASP A 117 -6.84 -18.81 6.26
C ASP A 117 -7.43 -17.38 6.17
N TRP A 118 -8.63 -17.18 6.73
CA TRP A 118 -9.34 -15.92 6.78
C TRP A 118 -9.51 -15.46 8.22
N GLN A 119 -9.26 -14.18 8.47
CA GLN A 119 -9.36 -13.58 9.81
C GLN A 119 -9.89 -12.15 9.78
N THR A 120 -10.53 -11.73 10.86
CA THR A 120 -11.00 -10.35 11.02
C THR A 120 -9.87 -9.44 11.50
N MET A 121 -9.71 -8.29 10.88
CA MET A 121 -8.65 -7.32 11.19
C MET A 121 -9.24 -6.04 11.80
N GLY A 122 -10.13 -6.21 12.77
CA GLY A 122 -10.91 -5.13 13.39
C GLY A 122 -11.75 -4.39 12.35
N TRP A 123 -11.76 -3.06 12.38
CA TRP A 123 -12.54 -2.24 11.45
C TRP A 123 -12.12 -2.36 9.97
N ARG A 124 -10.99 -3.01 9.65
CA ARG A 124 -10.48 -3.17 8.28
C ARG A 124 -11.25 -4.21 7.47
N GLY A 125 -11.96 -5.12 8.12
CA GLY A 125 -12.69 -6.21 7.47
C GLY A 125 -12.02 -7.57 7.63
N ILE A 126 -12.30 -8.45 6.69
CA ILE A 126 -11.90 -9.86 6.67
C ILE A 126 -10.77 -10.03 5.66
N MET A 127 -9.69 -10.68 6.06
CA MET A 127 -8.44 -10.77 5.32
C MET A 127 -8.08 -12.22 5.02
N LEU A 128 -7.74 -12.53 3.76
CA LEU A 128 -7.09 -13.78 3.36
C LEU A 128 -5.58 -13.68 3.55
N GLY A 129 -4.99 -14.68 4.23
CA GLY A 129 -3.55 -14.82 4.41
C GLY A 129 -2.94 -13.59 5.08
N SER A 130 -1.92 -13.00 4.46
CA SER A 130 -1.25 -11.78 4.95
C SER A 130 -1.73 -10.50 4.24
N GLY A 131 -2.99 -10.49 3.76
CA GLY A 131 -3.56 -9.34 3.06
C GLY A 131 -3.69 -9.51 1.56
N GLU A 132 -3.67 -10.74 1.06
CA GLU A 132 -3.80 -11.00 -0.38
C GLU A 132 -5.18 -10.58 -0.91
N VAL A 133 -6.24 -10.83 -0.13
CA VAL A 133 -7.61 -10.41 -0.42
C VAL A 133 -8.23 -9.79 0.83
N TRP A 134 -8.99 -8.72 0.63
CA TRP A 134 -9.73 -8.00 1.66
C TRP A 134 -11.21 -7.97 1.32
N MET A 135 -12.05 -8.27 2.30
CA MET A 135 -13.51 -8.28 2.22
C MET A 135 -14.09 -7.41 3.34
N ASP A 136 -15.12 -6.62 3.06
CA ASP A 136 -15.88 -5.92 4.10
C ASP A 136 -16.84 -6.86 4.85
N PHE A 137 -17.42 -6.40 5.96
CA PHE A 137 -18.33 -7.22 6.76
C PHE A 137 -19.70 -7.46 6.09
N ASP A 138 -19.97 -6.81 4.96
CA ASP A 138 -21.14 -7.05 4.10
C ASP A 138 -20.85 -8.13 3.03
N GLY A 139 -19.67 -8.77 3.10
CA GLY A 139 -19.27 -9.83 2.19
C GLY A 139 -18.76 -9.36 0.82
N LYS A 140 -18.44 -8.06 0.67
CA LYS A 140 -17.91 -7.50 -0.59
C LYS A 140 -16.39 -7.46 -0.59
N VAL A 141 -15.77 -7.90 -1.68
CA VAL A 141 -14.32 -7.79 -1.86
C VAL A 141 -13.95 -6.33 -2.10
N ILE A 142 -13.16 -5.76 -1.21
CA ILE A 142 -12.74 -4.34 -1.20
C ILE A 142 -11.30 -4.13 -1.67
N GLY A 143 -10.50 -5.20 -1.74
CA GLY A 143 -9.12 -5.11 -2.22
C GLY A 143 -8.52 -6.48 -2.53
N ILE A 144 -7.64 -6.50 -3.53
CA ILE A 144 -6.83 -7.66 -3.91
C ILE A 144 -5.41 -7.13 -4.10
N ASN A 145 -4.48 -7.61 -3.28
CA ASN A 145 -3.07 -7.20 -3.29
C ASN A 145 -2.23 -8.18 -4.13
N HIS A 146 -2.74 -8.51 -5.31
CA HIS A 146 -2.07 -9.32 -6.32
C HIS A 146 -1.98 -8.51 -7.62
N GLN A 147 -0.83 -8.53 -8.27
CA GLN A 147 -0.61 -7.82 -9.52
C GLN A 147 -0.60 -8.81 -10.68
N THR A 148 -1.65 -8.79 -11.49
CA THR A 148 -1.70 -9.62 -12.70
C THR A 148 -0.76 -9.09 -13.79
N ALA A 149 -0.33 -9.97 -14.69
CA ALA A 149 0.48 -9.58 -15.84
C ALA A 149 -0.26 -8.57 -16.75
N GLN A 150 -1.58 -8.71 -16.87
CA GLN A 150 -2.42 -7.81 -17.66
C GLN A 150 -2.50 -6.42 -17.02
N ALA A 151 -2.67 -6.32 -15.69
CA ALA A 151 -2.62 -5.03 -14.99
C ALA A 151 -1.24 -4.39 -15.10
N ALA A 152 -0.16 -5.15 -14.92
CA ALA A 152 1.21 -4.65 -15.05
C ALA A 152 1.48 -4.09 -16.45
N LYS A 153 1.05 -4.80 -17.50
CA LYS A 153 1.15 -4.33 -18.89
C LYS A 153 0.34 -3.06 -19.11
N PHE A 154 -0.92 -3.03 -18.68
CA PHE A 154 -1.77 -1.87 -18.85
C PHE A 154 -1.23 -0.63 -18.12
N LYS A 155 -0.74 -0.82 -16.89
CA LYS A 155 -0.03 0.21 -16.11
C LYS A 155 1.16 0.79 -16.89
N ALA A 156 2.01 -0.07 -17.44
CA ALA A 156 3.18 0.37 -18.21
C ALA A 156 2.77 1.19 -19.46
N GLU A 157 1.72 0.76 -20.18
CA GLU A 157 1.18 1.51 -21.32
C GLU A 157 0.63 2.88 -20.92
N LEU A 158 -0.11 2.96 -19.81
CA LEU A 158 -0.63 4.22 -19.28
C LEU A 158 0.52 5.15 -18.88
N ILE A 159 1.54 4.64 -18.19
CA ILE A 159 2.72 5.43 -17.82
C ILE A 159 3.44 5.95 -19.08
N ALA A 160 3.64 5.12 -20.09
CA ALA A 160 4.27 5.53 -21.35
C ALA A 160 3.47 6.65 -22.06
N ARG A 161 2.14 6.54 -22.08
CA ARG A 161 1.24 7.58 -22.62
C ARG A 161 1.27 8.87 -21.80
N GLN A 162 1.34 8.77 -20.48
CA GLN A 162 1.52 9.95 -19.62
C GLN A 162 2.86 10.64 -19.94
N LYS A 163 3.97 9.89 -19.99
CA LYS A 163 5.29 10.44 -20.32
C LYS A 163 5.32 11.19 -21.64
N SER A 164 4.64 10.69 -22.68
CA SER A 164 4.59 11.38 -23.97
C SER A 164 3.74 12.65 -23.97
N GLY A 165 2.76 12.76 -23.07
CA GLY A 165 1.89 13.94 -22.91
C GLY A 165 2.43 15.02 -21.97
N LEU A 166 3.52 14.76 -21.25
CA LEU A 166 4.14 15.69 -20.32
C LEU A 166 5.19 16.59 -20.99
N HIS A 167 5.34 17.81 -20.49
CA HIS A 167 6.45 18.68 -20.87
C HIS A 167 7.81 18.00 -20.59
N PRO A 168 8.83 18.16 -21.46
CA PRO A 168 10.12 17.46 -21.32
C PRO A 168 10.82 17.64 -19.97
N SER A 169 10.61 18.75 -19.27
CA SER A 169 11.22 19.00 -17.96
C SER A 169 10.72 18.10 -16.82
N VAL A 170 9.59 17.40 -17.01
CA VAL A 170 8.94 16.57 -15.96
C VAL A 170 8.49 15.19 -16.46
N ARG A 171 8.85 14.79 -17.67
CA ARG A 171 8.41 13.49 -18.22
C ARG A 171 9.25 12.30 -17.75
N GLU A 172 10.43 12.54 -17.20
CA GLU A 172 11.28 11.47 -16.65
C GLU A 172 10.96 11.26 -15.17
N TYR A 173 10.57 10.04 -14.82
CA TYR A 173 10.22 9.58 -13.47
C TYR A 173 10.16 8.06 -13.41
N LYS A 174 10.22 7.52 -12.19
CA LYS A 174 10.09 6.10 -11.88
C LYS A 174 8.63 5.68 -11.84
N SER A 175 7.82 6.32 -11.00
CA SER A 175 6.37 6.07 -10.89
C SER A 175 5.57 7.37 -10.78
N PRO A 176 4.36 7.42 -11.37
CA PRO A 176 3.40 8.46 -11.03
C PRO A 176 2.78 8.12 -9.68
N GLU A 177 2.78 9.06 -8.75
CA GLU A 177 2.20 8.85 -7.42
C GLU A 177 0.82 9.47 -7.30
N LEU A 178 0.65 10.62 -7.95
CA LEU A 178 -0.54 11.43 -7.78
C LEU A 178 -0.74 12.37 -8.96
N MET A 179 -2.01 12.54 -9.33
CA MET A 179 -2.43 13.58 -10.24
C MET A 179 -3.77 14.17 -9.80
N TRP A 180 -3.76 15.46 -9.46
CA TRP A 180 -4.90 16.15 -8.87
C TRP A 180 -5.27 17.39 -9.65
N GLN A 181 -6.55 17.72 -9.57
CA GLN A 181 -7.10 19.01 -9.96
C GLN A 181 -7.72 19.68 -8.75
N THR A 182 -7.30 20.90 -8.47
CA THR A 182 -7.89 21.81 -7.49
C THR A 182 -8.62 22.95 -8.21
N GLU A 183 -9.15 23.93 -7.47
CA GLU A 183 -9.78 25.10 -8.09
C GLU A 183 -8.78 25.87 -8.96
N LYS A 184 -7.52 25.98 -8.52
CA LYS A 184 -6.50 26.82 -9.15
C LYS A 184 -5.41 26.05 -9.90
N PHE A 185 -5.20 24.77 -9.60
CA PHE A 185 -4.03 24.04 -10.09
C PHE A 185 -4.36 22.64 -10.60
N THR A 186 -3.58 22.21 -11.59
CA THR A 186 -3.30 20.80 -11.80
C THR A 186 -1.99 20.48 -11.10
N ILE A 187 -1.97 19.46 -10.25
CA ILE A 187 -0.83 19.05 -9.44
C ILE A 187 -0.45 17.63 -9.81
N ARG A 188 0.84 17.36 -9.91
CA ARG A 188 1.39 16.02 -10.14
C ARG A 188 2.52 15.76 -9.16
N ILE A 189 2.55 14.56 -8.61
CA ILE A 189 3.70 14.04 -7.86
C ILE A 189 4.20 12.78 -8.54
N ASP A 190 5.51 12.72 -8.72
CA ASP A 190 6.23 11.57 -9.26
C ASP A 190 7.31 11.11 -8.28
N GLU A 191 7.51 9.81 -8.14
CA GLU A 191 8.74 9.25 -7.56
C GLU A 191 9.86 9.30 -8.61
N LEU A 192 11.05 9.70 -8.20
CA LEU A 192 12.26 9.71 -9.03
C LEU A 192 13.13 8.48 -8.74
N ASP A 193 14.14 8.24 -9.58
CA ASP A 193 15.01 7.06 -9.45
C ASP A 193 15.87 7.06 -8.18
N ASP A 194 16.07 8.21 -7.54
CA ASP A 194 16.78 8.36 -6.27
C ASP A 194 15.89 8.11 -5.04
N GLY A 195 14.61 7.78 -5.23
CA GLY A 195 13.62 7.54 -4.18
C GLY A 195 13.02 8.82 -3.58
N HIS A 196 13.39 10.00 -4.08
CA HIS A 196 12.74 11.25 -3.71
C HIS A 196 11.55 11.56 -4.63
N TYR A 197 10.69 12.47 -4.18
CA TYR A 197 9.53 12.90 -4.94
C TYR A 197 9.78 14.23 -5.65
N ARG A 198 9.10 14.41 -6.78
CA ARG A 198 8.99 15.69 -7.50
C ARG A 198 7.54 16.16 -7.49
N TYR A 199 7.34 17.40 -7.06
CA TYR A 199 6.09 18.14 -7.24
C TYR A 199 6.17 18.95 -8.53
N ALA A 200 5.12 18.91 -9.35
CA ALA A 200 4.93 19.81 -10.46
C ALA A 200 3.50 20.36 -10.45
N SER A 201 3.35 21.65 -10.74
CA SER A 201 2.02 22.26 -10.85
C SER A 201 1.88 23.19 -12.03
N TRP A 202 0.66 23.26 -12.54
CA TRP A 202 0.23 24.11 -13.63
C TRP A 202 -0.98 24.90 -13.17
N ALA A 203 -1.00 26.21 -13.42
CA ALA A 203 -2.18 27.03 -13.20
C ALA A 203 -3.36 26.55 -14.06
N LYS A 204 -4.58 26.72 -13.56
CA LYS A 204 -5.81 26.36 -14.26
C LYS A 204 -5.81 26.87 -15.70
N GLY A 205 -6.17 25.99 -16.63
CA GLY A 205 -6.23 26.28 -18.07
C GLY A 205 -4.96 25.88 -18.84
N LYS A 206 -3.84 25.64 -18.16
CA LYS A 206 -2.66 25.02 -18.78
C LYS A 206 -2.82 23.51 -18.94
N THR A 207 -2.15 22.99 -19.95
CA THR A 207 -2.04 21.56 -20.25
C THR A 207 -0.74 21.00 -19.66
N LEU A 208 -0.64 19.68 -19.57
CA LEU A 208 0.57 19.03 -19.07
C LEU A 208 1.77 19.13 -20.01
N ALA A 209 1.51 19.41 -21.29
CA ALA A 209 2.54 19.64 -22.29
C ALA A 209 3.18 21.03 -22.16
N ASP A 210 2.48 21.98 -21.51
CA ASP A 210 3.04 23.28 -21.18
C ASP A 210 4.11 23.16 -20.11
N LYS A 211 5.06 24.09 -20.09
CA LYS A 211 6.05 24.16 -19.01
C LYS A 211 5.31 24.37 -17.66
N PRO A 212 5.58 23.52 -16.64
CA PRO A 212 4.99 23.70 -15.32
C PRO A 212 5.36 25.07 -14.73
N ASP A 213 4.44 25.67 -14.00
CA ASP A 213 4.64 26.94 -13.29
C ASP A 213 5.60 26.80 -12.12
N LEU A 214 5.55 25.64 -11.45
CA LEU A 214 6.42 25.31 -10.33
C LEU A 214 6.84 23.85 -10.41
N VAL A 215 8.13 23.61 -10.16
CA VAL A 215 8.70 22.27 -9.96
C VAL A 215 9.54 22.28 -8.69
N LEU A 216 9.22 21.41 -7.75
CA LEU A 216 10.00 21.17 -6.53
C LEU A 216 10.52 19.74 -6.54
N LYS A 217 11.77 19.55 -6.12
CA LYS A 217 12.43 18.24 -6.04
C LYS A 217 12.79 17.93 -4.59
N ASN A 218 13.34 16.74 -4.36
CA ASN A 218 13.77 16.26 -3.05
C ASN A 218 12.63 16.21 -2.03
N GLY A 219 11.41 15.95 -2.51
CA GLY A 219 10.26 15.73 -1.64
C GLY A 219 10.40 14.41 -0.89
N THR A 220 9.73 14.34 0.26
CA THR A 220 9.61 13.14 1.08
C THR A 220 8.13 12.81 1.29
N VAL A 221 7.83 11.60 1.74
CA VAL A 221 6.49 11.18 2.12
C VAL A 221 6.47 10.80 3.59
N ARG A 222 5.45 11.25 4.32
CA ARG A 222 5.15 10.84 5.69
C ARG A 222 3.85 10.04 5.69
N VAL A 223 3.94 8.74 6.01
CA VAL A 223 2.77 7.88 6.17
C VAL A 223 2.18 8.06 7.57
N GLU A 224 0.86 8.17 7.66
CA GLU A 224 0.13 8.45 8.89
C GLU A 224 -0.76 7.26 9.26
N GLY A 225 -0.38 6.61 10.36
CA GLY A 225 -1.05 5.38 10.81
C GLY A 225 -0.93 4.25 9.78
N THR A 226 -1.96 3.42 9.71
CA THR A 226 -2.00 2.21 8.86
C THR A 226 -3.17 2.22 7.89
N GLY A 227 -3.87 3.36 7.79
CA GLY A 227 -5.01 3.56 6.91
C GLY A 227 -4.65 4.00 5.48
N GLY A 228 -3.36 4.16 5.19
CA GLY A 228 -2.87 4.64 3.90
C GLY A 228 -2.90 6.16 3.73
N ASN A 229 -3.38 6.93 4.71
CA ASN A 229 -3.22 8.39 4.70
C ASN A 229 -1.73 8.73 4.77
N HIS A 230 -1.32 9.73 3.99
CA HIS A 230 0.06 10.15 3.92
C HIS A 230 0.16 11.57 3.40
N THR A 231 1.29 12.22 3.65
CA THR A 231 1.56 13.59 3.20
C THR A 231 2.87 13.63 2.43
N TYR A 232 2.84 14.13 1.19
CA TYR A 232 4.07 14.49 0.48
C TYR A 232 4.50 15.90 0.88
N LEU A 233 5.76 16.03 1.28
CA LEU A 233 6.34 17.25 1.83
C LEU A 233 7.46 17.78 0.92
N PHE A 234 7.41 19.07 0.62
CA PHE A 234 8.45 19.77 -0.14
C PHE A 234 8.80 21.11 0.53
N THR A 235 10.04 21.55 0.40
CA THR A 235 10.50 22.84 0.92
C THR A 235 11.22 23.66 -0.16
N SER A 236 11.09 24.98 -0.09
CA SER A 236 11.78 25.92 -0.98
C SER A 236 11.95 27.26 -0.29
N GLY A 237 13.15 27.55 0.24
CA GLY A 237 13.39 28.74 1.06
C GLY A 237 12.44 28.80 2.27
N PRO A 238 11.66 29.88 2.47
CA PRO A 238 10.72 29.99 3.58
C PRO A 238 9.42 29.21 3.36
N TYR A 239 9.25 28.56 2.21
CA TYR A 239 8.01 27.89 1.84
C TYR A 239 8.04 26.39 2.15
N ARG A 240 6.94 25.88 2.68
CA ARG A 240 6.66 24.44 2.87
C ARG A 240 5.38 24.08 2.13
N TYR A 241 5.41 23.02 1.35
CA TYR A 241 4.28 22.52 0.57
C TYR A 241 3.92 21.13 1.07
N GLU A 242 2.64 20.93 1.35
CA GLU A 242 2.09 19.66 1.82
C GLU A 242 0.96 19.24 0.89
N CYS A 243 1.11 18.08 0.27
CA CYS A 243 0.02 17.40 -0.43
C CYS A 243 -0.47 16.28 0.48
N VAL A 244 -1.54 16.56 1.21
CA VAL A 244 -2.14 15.65 2.19
C VAL A 244 -3.09 14.72 1.46
N VAL A 245 -2.83 13.42 1.49
CA VAL A 245 -3.63 12.38 0.83
C VAL A 245 -4.52 11.70 1.86
N THR A 246 -5.83 11.72 1.59
CA THR A 246 -6.85 11.08 2.43
C THR A 246 -7.39 9.84 1.73
N VAL A 247 -6.85 8.68 2.10
CA VAL A 247 -7.33 7.38 1.64
C VAL A 247 -8.54 6.93 2.45
N LEU A 248 -8.45 7.12 3.77
CA LEU A 248 -9.53 6.89 4.73
C LEU A 248 -9.86 8.19 5.44
N GLY A 249 -11.05 8.69 5.17
CA GLY A 249 -11.58 9.92 5.74
C GLY A 249 -13.09 9.87 5.85
N GLU A 250 -13.65 10.88 6.52
CA GLU A 250 -15.08 11.01 6.67
C GLU A 250 -15.78 11.23 5.32
N ARG A 251 -17.05 10.86 5.23
CA ARG A 251 -17.82 11.08 4.01
C ARG A 251 -17.92 12.58 3.72
N GLY A 252 -17.54 12.98 2.50
CA GLY A 252 -17.63 14.38 2.06
C GLY A 252 -16.33 15.17 2.23
N VAL A 253 -15.29 14.57 2.83
CA VAL A 253 -13.95 15.17 2.81
C VAL A 253 -13.32 14.98 1.42
N PRO A 254 -12.53 15.95 0.94
CA PRO A 254 -11.81 15.79 -0.31
C PRO A 254 -10.80 14.63 -0.21
N PRO A 255 -10.47 13.96 -1.33
CA PRO A 255 -9.49 12.86 -1.34
C PRO A 255 -8.05 13.32 -1.05
N GLY A 256 -7.85 14.64 -0.99
CA GLY A 256 -6.61 15.25 -0.57
C GLY A 256 -6.67 16.76 -0.68
N GLU A 257 -5.60 17.42 -0.23
CA GLU A 257 -5.51 18.88 -0.16
C GLU A 257 -4.06 19.32 -0.41
N LEU A 258 -3.89 20.44 -1.12
CA LEU A 258 -2.62 21.17 -1.12
C LEU A 258 -2.68 22.27 -0.06
N VAL A 259 -1.71 22.26 0.85
CA VAL A 259 -1.48 23.32 1.82
C VAL A 259 -0.08 23.88 1.62
N VAL A 260 0.05 25.21 1.56
CA VAL A 260 1.35 25.88 1.45
C VAL A 260 1.51 26.88 2.59
N TYR A 261 2.65 26.79 3.25
CA TYR A 261 3.05 27.67 4.34
C TYR A 261 4.21 28.55 3.89
N LYS A 262 4.28 29.75 4.45
CA LYS A 262 5.46 30.62 4.43
C LYS A 262 5.78 31.02 5.86
N ASP A 263 6.99 30.73 6.33
CA ASP A 263 7.39 31.00 7.72
C ASP A 263 6.36 30.45 8.73
N ASP A 264 5.90 29.22 8.48
CA ASP A 264 4.86 28.48 9.21
C ASP A 264 3.45 29.09 9.24
N VAL A 265 3.21 30.17 8.49
CA VAL A 265 1.87 30.72 8.26
C VAL A 265 1.28 30.13 6.99
N GLU A 266 0.08 29.55 7.07
CA GLU A 266 -0.66 29.06 5.90
C GLU A 266 -1.00 30.24 4.97
N ILE A 267 -0.63 30.10 3.69
CA ILE A 267 -0.88 31.12 2.65
C ILE A 267 -1.70 30.58 1.47
N VAL A 268 -1.77 29.27 1.31
CA VAL A 268 -2.59 28.60 0.28
C VAL A 268 -3.21 27.35 0.89
N HIS A 269 -4.51 27.20 0.70
CA HIS A 269 -5.24 25.97 0.93
C HIS A 269 -6.11 25.67 -0.29
N GLN A 270 -5.95 24.48 -0.87
CA GLN A 270 -6.60 24.07 -2.10
C GLN A 270 -7.06 22.61 -1.99
N PRO A 271 -8.34 22.38 -1.62
CA PRO A 271 -8.94 21.06 -1.66
C PRO A 271 -8.92 20.45 -3.08
N VAL A 272 -8.72 19.14 -3.15
CA VAL A 272 -8.80 18.39 -4.41
C VAL A 272 -10.25 18.26 -4.83
N ILE A 273 -10.55 18.74 -6.03
CA ILE A 273 -11.87 18.63 -6.66
C ILE A 273 -11.97 17.31 -7.42
N LYS A 274 -10.85 16.87 -8.03
CA LYS A 274 -10.81 15.66 -8.85
C LYS A 274 -9.43 15.01 -8.83
N VAL A 275 -9.42 13.68 -8.69
CA VAL A 275 -8.26 12.83 -8.96
C VAL A 275 -8.30 12.48 -10.45
N LEU A 276 -7.19 12.69 -11.15
CA LEU A 276 -7.06 12.54 -12.61
C LEU A 276 -6.48 11.18 -13.01
#